data_AF-A0A8T4JAS9-F1
#
_entry.id   AF-A0A8T4JAS9-F1
#
_cell.length_a   1.000
_cell.length_b   1.000
_cell.length_c   1.000
_cell.angle_alpha   90.00
_cell.angle_beta   90.00
_cell.angle_gamma   90.00
#
_symmetry.space_group_name_H-M   'P 1'
#
loop_
_entity.id
_entity.type
_entity.pdbx_description
1 polymer ?
#
loop_
_entity_poly.entity_id
_entity_poly.type
_entity_poly.pdbx_seq_one_letter_code
_entity_poly.pdbx_strand_id
1 'polypeptide(L)'
;MSIRHNCESSGCYIKKQTPDWGFLDNSFSGKIKISDMDGMVEANGHLLILEWKREGVAISDGQRIMFEKITTNSRITVYVIFGDPEYSIPKHIKIYKDGVIVNDKECAAENLKNYCTYWEKSVRELITDN
;
A
#
# COMPACT_ATOMS: atom_id res chain seq x y z
N MET A 1 -3.81 6.87 -9.26
CA MET A 1 -5.28 6.97 -9.35
C MET A 1 -5.66 8.44 -9.16
N SER A 2 -6.45 9.04 -10.05
CA SER A 2 -7.06 10.34 -9.73
C SER A 2 -8.33 10.10 -8.92
N ILE A 3 -8.50 10.81 -7.81
CA ILE A 3 -9.74 10.76 -7.03
C ILE A 3 -10.86 11.29 -7.94
N ARG A 4 -11.82 10.43 -8.29
CA ARG A 4 -12.94 10.78 -9.19
C ARG A 4 -14.12 11.41 -8.44
N HIS A 5 -14.20 11.20 -7.13
CA HIS A 5 -15.29 11.71 -6.31
C HIS A 5 -15.12 13.20 -6.03
N ASN A 6 -16.19 13.98 -6.22
CA ASN A 6 -16.21 15.40 -5.92
C ASN A 6 -17.00 15.65 -4.62
N CYS A 7 -16.31 16.03 -3.54
CA CYS A 7 -16.94 16.25 -2.25
C CYS A 7 -17.90 17.45 -2.21
N GLU A 8 -17.67 18.48 -3.03
CA GLU A 8 -18.51 19.68 -3.09
C GLU A 8 -19.88 19.38 -3.68
N SER A 9 -19.93 18.59 -4.76
CA SER A 9 -21.20 18.25 -5.43
C SER A 9 -21.85 16.98 -4.91
N SER A 10 -21.05 16.00 -4.48
CA SER A 10 -21.54 14.66 -4.10
C SER A 10 -21.57 14.45 -2.59
N GLY A 11 -21.06 15.40 -1.79
CA GLY A 11 -20.88 15.30 -0.35
C GLY A 11 -19.63 14.50 0.05
N CYS A 12 -19.33 14.43 1.34
CA CYS A 12 -18.14 13.73 1.86
C CYS A 12 -18.13 12.23 1.46
N TYR A 13 -17.05 11.79 0.79
CA TYR A 13 -16.88 10.39 0.35
C TYR A 13 -16.97 9.41 1.53
N ILE A 14 -16.21 9.67 2.60
CA ILE A 14 -16.17 8.80 3.79
C ILE A 14 -17.55 8.52 4.36
N LYS A 15 -18.42 9.54 4.42
CA LYS A 15 -19.77 9.40 4.99
C LYS A 15 -20.76 8.68 4.07
N LYS A 16 -20.51 8.65 2.77
CA LYS A 16 -21.49 8.20 1.77
C LYS A 16 -21.09 6.93 1.00
N GLN A 17 -19.81 6.64 0.91
CA GLN A 17 -19.26 5.61 0.03
C GLN A 17 -18.33 4.62 0.73
N THR A 18 -17.76 5.00 1.90
CA THR A 18 -16.93 4.08 2.68
C THR A 18 -17.82 3.25 3.60
N PRO A 19 -17.84 1.91 3.46
CA PRO A 19 -18.54 1.07 4.40
C PRO A 19 -17.86 1.13 5.77
N ASP A 20 -18.66 1.22 6.83
CA ASP A 20 -18.18 0.94 8.18
C ASP A 20 -18.09 -0.57 8.36
N TRP A 21 -16.88 -1.11 8.34
CA TRP A 21 -16.61 -2.54 8.51
C TRP A 21 -16.83 -3.03 9.94
N GLY A 22 -17.21 -2.16 10.89
CA GLY A 22 -17.41 -2.51 12.29
C GLY A 22 -18.44 -3.62 12.53
N PHE A 23 -19.34 -3.89 11.58
CA PHE A 23 -20.25 -5.05 11.66
C PHE A 23 -19.53 -6.41 11.58
N LEU A 24 -18.26 -6.44 11.16
CA LEU A 24 -17.39 -7.62 11.17
C LEU A 24 -16.45 -7.66 12.38
N ASP A 25 -16.55 -6.70 13.31
CA ASP A 25 -15.78 -6.76 14.56
C ASP A 25 -16.12 -8.06 15.32
N ASN A 26 -15.09 -8.74 15.82
CA ASN A 26 -15.15 -10.06 16.45
C ASN A 26 -15.48 -11.24 15.52
N SER A 27 -15.55 -11.03 14.20
CA SER A 27 -15.68 -12.14 13.23
C SER A 27 -14.36 -12.90 13.02
N PHE A 28 -13.23 -12.31 13.42
CA PHE A 28 -11.90 -12.89 13.32
C PHE A 28 -11.31 -13.12 14.71
N SER A 29 -10.46 -14.13 14.85
CA SER A 29 -9.85 -14.45 16.14
C SER A 29 -8.81 -13.40 16.58
N GLY A 30 -8.69 -13.21 17.89
CA GLY A 30 -7.70 -12.31 18.48
C GLY A 30 -8.00 -10.83 18.20
N LYS A 31 -6.97 -10.09 17.77
CA LYS A 31 -7.04 -8.63 17.50
C LYS A 31 -7.08 -8.32 16.00
N ILE A 32 -7.51 -9.27 15.18
CA ILE A 32 -7.59 -9.10 13.72
C ILE A 32 -8.80 -8.24 13.38
N LYS A 33 -8.54 -7.18 12.60
CA LYS A 33 -9.56 -6.28 12.06
C LYS A 33 -9.31 -6.06 10.58
N ILE A 34 -10.35 -5.68 9.85
CA ILE A 34 -10.22 -5.26 8.46
C ILE A 34 -9.36 -3.98 8.43
N SER A 35 -8.37 -3.97 7.54
CA SER A 35 -7.56 -2.79 7.24
C SER A 35 -7.99 -2.22 5.90
N ASP A 36 -7.97 -0.90 5.80
CA ASP A 36 -8.02 -0.23 4.50
C ASP A 36 -6.72 -0.46 3.73
N MET A 37 -6.79 -0.29 2.42
CA MET A 37 -5.66 -0.38 1.48
C MET A 37 -5.74 0.82 0.53
N ASP A 38 -4.73 1.68 0.55
CA ASP A 38 -4.76 2.95 -0.19
C ASP A 38 -4.62 2.74 -1.71
N GLY A 39 -3.83 1.75 -2.12
CA GLY A 39 -3.66 1.40 -3.52
C GLY A 39 -3.15 0.00 -3.73
N MET A 40 -3.51 -0.57 -4.88
CA MET A 40 -3.00 -1.86 -5.33
C MET A 40 -2.87 -1.85 -6.84
N VAL A 41 -1.81 -2.49 -7.35
CA VAL A 41 -1.60 -2.77 -8.76
C VAL A 41 -1.26 -4.25 -8.92
N GLU A 42 -1.84 -4.88 -9.94
CA GLU A 42 -1.50 -6.23 -10.35
C GLU A 42 -0.72 -6.18 -11.68
N ALA A 43 0.31 -7.01 -11.78
CA ALA A 43 1.00 -7.28 -13.02
C ALA A 43 1.52 -8.73 -13.02
N ASN A 44 1.09 -9.51 -14.02
CA ASN A 44 1.56 -10.88 -14.24
C ASN A 44 1.43 -11.81 -13.01
N GLY A 45 0.29 -11.75 -12.34
CA GLY A 45 0.01 -12.50 -11.11
C GLY A 45 0.81 -12.04 -9.89
N HIS A 46 1.50 -10.89 -9.97
CA HIS A 46 2.17 -10.25 -8.85
C HIS A 46 1.39 -9.01 -8.40
N LEU A 47 1.37 -8.77 -7.09
CA LEU A 47 0.69 -7.62 -6.49
C LEU A 47 1.70 -6.64 -5.91
N LEU A 48 1.52 -5.36 -6.23
CA LEU A 48 2.11 -4.25 -5.52
C LEU A 48 1.03 -3.57 -4.70
N ILE A 49 1.16 -3.63 -3.38
CA ILE A 49 0.32 -2.88 -2.44
C ILE A 49 1.03 -1.57 -2.11
N LEU A 50 0.29 -0.48 -2.15
CA LEU A 50 0.74 0.87 -1.84
C LEU A 50 -0.04 1.34 -0.61
N GLU A 51 0.67 1.62 0.48
CA GLU A 51 0.12 2.17 1.71
C GLU A 51 0.73 3.56 1.93
N TRP A 52 -0.09 4.58 2.11
CA TRP A 52 0.34 5.94 2.43
C TRP A 52 0.22 6.20 3.93
N LYS A 53 1.27 6.76 4.51
CA LYS A 53 1.28 7.28 5.88
C LYS A 53 1.68 8.74 5.87
N ARG A 54 1.12 9.50 6.81
CA ARG A 54 1.64 10.84 7.09
C ARG A 54 3.05 10.73 7.66
N GLU A 55 3.91 11.68 7.33
CA GLU A 55 5.24 11.77 7.94
C GLU A 55 5.16 11.75 9.48
N GLY A 56 6.05 11.00 10.11
CA GLY A 56 6.09 10.82 11.57
C GLY A 56 5.07 9.84 12.15
N VAL A 57 4.11 9.34 11.37
CA VAL A 57 3.16 8.31 11.83
C VAL A 57 3.81 6.93 11.74
N ALA A 58 3.87 6.22 12.85
CA ALA A 58 4.40 4.86 12.90
C ALA A 58 3.48 3.86 12.19
N ILE A 59 4.09 2.83 11.58
CA ILE A 59 3.35 1.64 11.13
C ILE A 59 2.92 0.88 12.39
N SER A 60 1.62 0.57 12.51
CA SER A 60 1.12 -0.21 13.65
C SER A 60 1.70 -1.62 13.64
N ASP A 61 1.80 -2.27 14.80
CA ASP A 61 2.29 -3.64 14.87
C ASP A 61 1.46 -4.62 14.02
N GLY A 62 0.13 -4.42 13.97
CA GLY A 62 -0.75 -5.24 13.13
C GLY A 62 -0.40 -5.12 11.64
N GLN A 63 -0.21 -3.90 11.14
CA GLN A 63 0.20 -3.68 9.75
C GLN A 63 1.62 -4.19 9.48
N ARG A 64 2.57 -3.97 10.39
CA ARG A 64 3.94 -4.48 10.26
C ARG A 64 3.95 -6.02 10.13
N ILE A 65 3.27 -6.71 11.05
CA ILE A 65 3.14 -8.18 11.03
C ILE A 65 2.47 -8.62 9.73
N MET A 66 1.38 -7.95 9.32
CA MET A 66 0.71 -8.26 8.06
C MET A 66 1.65 -8.13 6.87
N PHE A 67 2.36 -7.01 6.71
CA PHE A 67 3.26 -6.77 5.58
C PHE A 67 4.40 -7.80 5.54
N GLU A 68 5.01 -8.12 6.68
CA GLU A 68 6.02 -9.19 6.78
C GLU A 68 5.42 -10.54 6.34
N LYS A 69 4.26 -10.93 6.87
CA LYS A 69 3.68 -12.24 6.58
C LYS A 69 3.15 -12.38 5.15
N ILE A 70 2.45 -11.39 4.61
CA ILE A 70 1.86 -11.49 3.27
C ILE A 70 2.91 -11.45 2.17
N THR A 71 4.08 -10.87 2.41
CA THR A 71 5.17 -10.80 1.42
C THR A 71 6.12 -12.00 1.46
N THR A 72 6.09 -12.80 2.54
CA THR A 72 6.94 -14.00 2.68
C THR A 72 6.57 -15.07 1.66
N ASN A 73 7.55 -15.54 0.85
CA ASN A 73 7.35 -16.58 -0.16
C ASN A 73 6.12 -16.36 -1.07
N SER A 74 5.80 -15.10 -1.38
CA SER A 74 4.63 -14.73 -2.16
C SER A 74 4.99 -13.82 -3.31
N ARG A 75 4.02 -13.60 -4.20
CA ARG A 75 4.12 -12.65 -5.30
C ARG A 75 3.66 -11.25 -4.91
N ILE A 76 3.69 -10.92 -3.62
CA ILE A 76 3.23 -9.65 -3.08
C ILE A 76 4.44 -8.81 -2.65
N THR A 77 4.46 -7.55 -3.06
CA THR A 77 5.38 -6.51 -2.58
C THR A 77 4.57 -5.39 -1.96
N VAL A 78 5.03 -4.82 -0.83
CA VAL A 78 4.35 -3.68 -0.18
C VAL A 78 5.29 -2.49 -0.16
N TYR A 79 4.82 -1.35 -0.68
CA TYR A 79 5.45 -0.05 -0.53
C TYR A 79 4.68 0.77 0.50
N VAL A 80 5.33 1.09 1.62
CA VAL A 80 4.81 2.05 2.60
C VAL A 80 5.47 3.40 2.33
N ILE A 81 4.66 4.37 1.89
CA ILE A 81 5.10 5.69 1.47
C ILE A 81 4.74 6.67 2.58
N PHE A 82 5.74 7.41 3.07
CA PHE A 82 5.55 8.46 4.06
C PHE A 82 5.65 9.81 3.37
N GLY A 83 4.67 10.67 3.60
CA GLY A 83 4.64 11.97 2.95
C GLY A 83 3.51 12.87 3.40
N ASP A 84 3.31 13.95 2.63
CA ASP A 84 2.21 14.87 2.81
C ASP A 84 1.02 14.45 1.94
N PRO A 85 -0.10 13.99 2.52
CA PRO A 85 -1.27 13.58 1.75
C PRO A 85 -2.04 14.77 1.13
N GLU A 86 -1.92 15.98 1.68
CA GLU A 86 -2.63 17.16 1.16
C GLU A 86 -2.08 17.56 -0.22
N TYR A 87 -0.76 17.55 -0.36
CA TYR A 87 -0.07 17.91 -1.59
C TYR A 87 0.41 16.68 -2.39
N SER A 88 0.12 15.47 -1.92
CA SER A 88 0.58 14.21 -2.52
C SER A 88 2.11 14.15 -2.71
N ILE A 89 2.87 14.63 -1.72
CA ILE A 89 4.33 14.71 -1.78
C ILE A 89 4.93 13.56 -0.96
N PRO A 90 5.50 12.51 -1.59
CA PRO A 90 6.24 11.49 -0.87
C PRO A 90 7.58 12.07 -0.41
N LYS A 91 8.01 11.63 0.77
CA LYS A 91 9.29 12.02 1.38
C LYS A 91 10.16 10.81 1.66
N HIS A 92 9.57 9.66 1.93
CA HIS A 92 10.27 8.46 2.36
C HIS A 92 9.50 7.19 1.99
N ILE A 93 10.20 6.09 1.75
CA ILE A 93 9.60 4.80 1.39
C ILE A 93 10.23 3.67 2.19
N LYS A 94 9.39 2.74 2.65
CA LYS A 94 9.77 1.40 3.12
C LYS A 94 9.23 0.35 2.17
N ILE A 95 10.08 -0.59 1.75
CA ILE A 95 9.68 -1.67 0.85
C ILE A 95 9.77 -3.00 1.60
N TYR A 96 8.64 -3.68 1.73
CA TYR A 96 8.56 -5.06 2.22
C TYR A 96 8.54 -6.03 1.05
N LYS A 97 9.47 -6.99 1.08
CA LYS A 97 9.55 -8.11 0.13
C LYS A 97 10.13 -9.31 0.84
N ASP A 98 9.54 -10.48 0.62
CA ASP A 98 9.97 -11.75 1.24
C ASP A 98 10.09 -11.69 2.77
N GLY A 99 9.14 -11.02 3.41
CA GLY A 99 9.06 -10.92 4.87
C GLY A 99 10.05 -9.97 5.54
N VAL A 100 10.86 -9.25 4.76
CA VAL A 100 11.83 -8.28 5.28
C VAL A 100 11.69 -6.91 4.63
N ILE A 101 12.23 -5.89 5.29
CA ILE A 101 12.38 -4.55 4.72
C ILE A 101 13.64 -4.56 3.86
N VAL A 102 13.48 -4.47 2.53
CA VAL A 102 14.60 -4.47 1.58
C VAL A 102 15.07 -3.05 1.21
N ASN A 103 14.31 -2.03 1.59
CA ASN A 103 14.65 -0.63 1.36
C ASN A 103 13.92 0.25 2.38
N ASP A 104 14.60 1.28 2.90
CA ASP A 104 14.11 2.21 3.91
C ASP A 104 14.88 3.53 3.75
N LYS A 105 14.35 4.46 2.95
CA LYS A 105 15.06 5.69 2.61
C LYS A 105 14.19 6.80 2.06
N GLU A 106 14.77 7.99 1.98
CA GLU A 106 14.15 9.16 1.36
C GLU A 106 13.71 8.86 -0.08
N CYS A 107 12.53 9.36 -0.44
CA CYS A 107 11.89 9.07 -1.71
C CYS A 107 11.03 10.24 -2.16
N ALA A 108 11.54 11.00 -3.13
CA ALA A 108 10.76 12.01 -3.83
C ALA A 108 9.83 11.38 -4.87
N ALA A 109 8.88 12.17 -5.39
CA ALA A 109 7.86 11.69 -6.32
C ALA A 109 8.42 11.00 -7.56
N GLU A 110 9.52 11.51 -8.11
CA GLU A 110 10.16 10.91 -9.29
C GLU A 110 10.81 9.56 -8.99
N ASN A 111 11.45 9.43 -7.81
CA ASN A 111 11.99 8.16 -7.35
C ASN A 111 10.88 7.13 -7.14
N LEU A 112 9.74 7.54 -6.56
CA LEU A 112 8.60 6.65 -6.37
C LEU A 112 8.06 6.10 -7.70
N LYS A 113 7.93 6.96 -8.72
CA LYS A 113 7.55 6.50 -10.08
C LYS A 113 8.55 5.48 -10.61
N ASN A 114 9.84 5.76 -10.49
CA ASN A 114 10.89 4.84 -10.94
C ASN A 114 10.82 3.50 -10.22
N TYR A 115 10.52 3.48 -8.91
CA TYR A 115 10.29 2.24 -8.16
C TYR A 115 9.11 1.43 -8.67
N CYS A 116 8.00 2.09 -8.99
CA CYS A 116 6.83 1.43 -9.55
C CYS A 116 7.10 0.88 -10.95
N THR A 117 7.73 1.66 -11.83
CA THR A 117 8.11 1.22 -13.19
C THR A 117 9.11 0.07 -13.16
N TYR A 118 10.11 0.14 -12.29
CA TYR A 118 11.08 -0.94 -12.13
C TYR A 118 10.42 -2.22 -11.61
N TRP A 119 9.56 -2.12 -10.59
CA TRP A 119 8.81 -3.26 -10.08
C TRP A 119 8.00 -3.93 -11.19
N GLU A 120 7.21 -3.14 -11.92
CA GLU A 120 6.34 -3.65 -12.98
C GLU A 120 7.13 -4.35 -14.10
N LYS A 121 8.22 -3.74 -14.55
CA LYS A 121 9.11 -4.34 -15.54
C LYS A 121 9.70 -5.66 -15.04
N SER A 122 10.20 -5.67 -13.79
CA SER A 122 10.82 -6.85 -13.22
C SER A 122 9.86 -8.05 -13.12
N VAL A 123 8.60 -7.83 -12.74
CA VAL A 123 7.63 -8.93 -12.60
C VAL A 123 7.09 -9.44 -13.94
N ARG A 124 7.19 -8.63 -15.00
CA ARG A 124 6.86 -9.05 -16.38
C ARG A 124 7.98 -9.83 -17.05
N GLU A 125 9.23 -9.46 -16.81
CA GLU A 125 10.41 -10.11 -17.42
C GLU A 125 10.67 -11.52 -16.84
N LEU A 126 10.16 -11.86 -15.65
CA LEU A 126 10.32 -13.19 -15.02
C LEU A 126 9.75 -14.38 -15.83
N ILE A 127 9.05 -14.16 -16.94
CA ILE A 127 8.53 -15.23 -17.82
C ILE A 127 9.47 -15.55 -18.99
N THR A 128 10.42 -14.68 -19.35
CA THR A 128 11.27 -14.95 -20.53
C THR A 128 12.30 -16.06 -20.35
N ASP A 129 12.43 -16.60 -19.13
CA ASP A 129 13.42 -17.62 -18.78
C ASP A 129 12.83 -19.05 -18.60
N ASN A 130 11.60 -19.31 -19.09
CA ASN A 130 10.99 -20.65 -19.12
C ASN A 130 10.93 -21.24 -20.53
#